data_AF-A0A3P7EF64-F1
#
_entry.id   AF-A0A3P7EF64-F1
#
_cell.length_a   1.000
_cell.length_b   1.000
_cell.length_c   1.000
_cell.angle_alpha   90.00
_cell.angle_beta   90.00
_cell.angle_gamma   90.00
#
_symmetry.space_group_name_H-M   'P 1'
#
loop_
_entity.id
_entity.type
_entity.pdbx_description
1 polymer ?
#
loop_
_entity_poly.entity_id
_entity_poly.type
_entity_poly.pdbx_seq_one_letter_code
_entity_poly.pdbx_strand_id
1 'polypeptide(L)'
;MSRVPCGRICHQERMEVTLQSYARGSFGLVVHDQISKSNTPQSKRHPLFISYMEKNSPAERSGVLQVGDRIIAINNWSSINGTAEEGNQILRQAISPLKLCVEFDVIEVCGYYFLIFGS
;
A
#
# COMPACT_ATOMS: atom_id res chain seq x y z
N MET A 1 -32.58 4.16 -21.50
CA MET A 1 -31.51 3.34 -20.88
C MET A 1 -30.20 4.11 -21.03
N SER A 2 -29.90 5.04 -20.12
CA SER A 2 -28.63 5.77 -20.19
C SER A 2 -27.53 4.87 -19.66
N ARG A 3 -26.89 4.11 -20.55
CA ARG A 3 -25.57 3.56 -20.28
C ARG A 3 -24.63 4.76 -20.17
N VAL A 4 -24.41 5.27 -18.97
CA VAL A 4 -23.28 6.18 -18.73
C VAL A 4 -22.02 5.33 -18.84
N PRO A 5 -21.20 5.48 -19.91
CA PRO A 5 -19.95 4.76 -20.04
C PRO A 5 -18.86 5.70 -19.54
N CYS A 6 -18.65 5.74 -18.23
CA CYS A 6 -17.62 6.62 -17.66
C CYS A 6 -17.11 6.10 -16.31
N GLY A 7 -16.55 4.90 -16.29
CA GLY A 7 -15.49 4.61 -15.33
C GLY A 7 -14.19 5.13 -15.92
N ARG A 8 -13.86 6.40 -15.68
CA ARG A 8 -12.50 6.90 -15.93
C ARG A 8 -11.76 6.86 -14.60
N ILE A 9 -10.55 6.31 -14.58
CA ILE A 9 -9.62 6.56 -13.46
C ILE A 9 -9.45 8.07 -13.39
N CYS A 10 -9.85 8.66 -12.26
CA CYS A 10 -9.93 10.11 -12.13
C CYS A 10 -8.59 10.67 -11.66
N HIS A 11 -7.94 10.02 -10.69
CA HIS A 11 -6.66 10.41 -10.12
C HIS A 11 -6.08 9.27 -9.25
N GLN A 12 -4.77 9.32 -8.99
CA GLN A 12 -4.13 8.54 -7.95
C GLN A 12 -4.21 9.31 -6.63
N GLU A 13 -4.68 8.66 -5.57
CA GLU A 13 -4.76 9.24 -4.23
C GLU A 13 -3.88 8.46 -3.25
N ARG A 14 -3.40 9.15 -2.22
CA ARG A 14 -2.61 8.54 -1.14
C ARG A 14 -3.41 8.49 0.15
N MET A 15 -3.30 7.41 0.88
CA MET A 15 -3.99 7.17 2.13
C MET A 15 -2.96 6.90 3.24
N GLU A 16 -3.09 7.60 4.36
CA GLU A 16 -2.29 7.36 5.57
C GLU A 16 -3.07 6.43 6.50
N VAL A 17 -2.56 5.21 6.68
CA VAL A 17 -3.12 4.20 7.57
C VAL A 17 -2.32 4.17 8.85
N THR A 18 -2.99 4.38 9.98
CA THR A 18 -2.35 4.33 11.31
C THR A 18 -2.69 3.01 12.00
N LEU A 19 -1.71 2.14 12.13
CA LEU A 19 -1.87 0.83 12.76
C LEU A 19 -1.41 0.87 14.21
N GLN A 20 -2.27 0.40 15.11
CA GLN A 20 -1.94 0.27 16.53
C GLN A 20 -1.62 -1.19 16.84
N SER A 21 -0.36 -1.47 17.17
CA SER A 21 0.03 -2.79 17.68
C SER A 21 0.35 -2.73 19.17
N TYR A 22 0.10 -3.82 19.87
CA TYR A 22 0.51 -4.01 21.27
C TYR A 22 1.99 -4.42 21.38
N ALA A 23 2.57 -4.93 20.30
CA ALA A 23 3.95 -5.42 20.27
C ALA A 23 4.73 -4.79 19.10
N ARG A 24 6.03 -4.54 19.33
CA ARG A 24 6.93 -3.99 18.31
C ARG A 24 7.01 -4.95 17.13
N GLY A 25 6.72 -4.45 15.94
CA GLY A 25 6.72 -5.25 14.72
C GLY A 25 5.55 -6.19 14.51
N SER A 26 4.62 -6.30 15.47
CA SER A 26 3.43 -7.15 15.34
C SER A 26 2.30 -6.41 14.63
N PHE A 27 2.60 -5.80 13.48
CA PHE A 27 1.57 -5.21 12.62
C PHE A 27 0.97 -6.22 11.66
N GLY A 28 1.66 -7.35 11.47
CA GLY A 28 1.21 -8.41 10.59
C GLY A 28 1.21 -8.03 9.12
N LEU A 29 2.24 -7.30 8.68
CA LEU A 29 2.36 -6.85 7.30
C LEU A 29 3.71 -7.27 6.74
N VAL A 30 3.68 -7.74 5.49
CA VAL A 30 4.88 -8.08 4.72
C VAL A 30 4.76 -7.40 3.37
N VAL A 31 5.84 -6.74 2.96
CA VAL A 31 5.93 -6.03 1.69
C VAL A 31 6.93 -6.71 0.75
N HIS A 32 6.72 -6.61 -0.55
CA HIS A 32 7.65 -7.07 -1.57
C HIS A 32 7.83 -5.99 -2.63
N ASP A 33 8.94 -6.00 -3.35
CA ASP A 33 9.14 -5.10 -4.46
C ASP A 33 8.60 -5.76 -5.73
N GLN A 34 8.03 -4.96 -6.62
CA GLN A 34 7.69 -5.45 -7.95
C GLN A 34 8.90 -5.24 -8.86
N ILE A 35 9.67 -6.32 -9.06
CA ILE A 35 10.64 -6.40 -10.15
C ILE A 35 9.85 -6.47 -11.46
N SER A 36 9.42 -5.33 -11.99
CA SER A 36 9.04 -5.29 -13.41
C SER A 36 10.26 -5.69 -14.21
N LYS A 37 10.22 -6.86 -14.85
CA LYS A 37 11.20 -7.31 -15.86
C LYS A 37 11.24 -6.40 -17.10
N SER A 38 10.74 -5.16 -17.02
CA SER A 38 10.96 -4.18 -18.07
C SER A 38 12.42 -3.75 -18.00
N ASN A 39 13.17 -4.18 -19.00
CA ASN A 39 14.60 -3.96 -19.22
C ASN A 39 14.95 -2.47 -19.49
N THR A 40 14.27 -1.54 -18.81
CA THR A 40 14.52 -0.10 -18.86
C THR A 40 15.34 0.28 -17.62
N PRO A 41 16.68 0.41 -17.73
CA PRO A 41 17.55 0.87 -16.64
C PRO A 41 17.36 2.35 -16.29
N GLN A 42 16.40 3.04 -16.90
CA GLN A 42 16.21 4.48 -16.74
C GLN A 42 15.11 4.76 -15.69
N SER A 43 15.56 4.98 -14.45
CA SER A 43 14.86 5.71 -13.37
C SER A 43 13.65 5.08 -12.65
N LYS A 44 13.30 3.82 -12.86
CA LYS A 44 12.15 3.22 -12.16
C LYS A 44 12.54 2.64 -10.81
N ARG A 45 12.52 3.51 -9.78
CA ARG A 45 12.38 3.09 -8.37
C ARG A 45 11.31 2.00 -8.26
N HIS A 46 11.62 0.94 -7.53
CA HIS A 46 10.72 -0.22 -7.42
C HIS A 46 9.57 0.10 -6.46
N PRO A 47 8.31 0.09 -6.91
CA PRO A 47 7.18 0.24 -6.01
C PRO A 47 7.11 -0.98 -5.09
N LEU A 48 6.86 -0.73 -3.80
CA LEU A 48 6.63 -1.76 -2.80
C LEU A 48 5.14 -2.09 -2.76
N PHE A 49 4.81 -3.37 -2.60
CA PHE A 49 3.44 -3.85 -2.51
C PHE A 49 3.26 -4.74 -1.29
N ILE A 50 2.07 -4.78 -0.71
CA ILE A 50 1.75 -5.71 0.37
C ILE A 50 1.69 -7.13 -0.21
N SER A 51 2.64 -7.99 0.15
CA SER A 51 2.67 -9.39 -0.29
C SER A 51 1.80 -10.29 0.60
N TYR A 52 1.72 -9.96 1.88
CA TYR A 52 1.06 -10.79 2.87
C TYR A 52 0.60 -9.96 4.06
N MET A 53 -0.55 -10.35 4.60
CA MET A 53 -1.14 -9.76 5.80
C MET A 53 -1.48 -10.88 6.78
N GLU A 54 -0.97 -10.79 8.02
CA GLU A 54 -1.22 -11.79 9.05
C GLU A 54 -2.65 -11.67 9.58
N LYS A 55 -3.25 -12.82 9.87
CA LYS A 55 -4.58 -12.91 10.44
C LYS A 55 -4.60 -12.47 11.90
N ASN A 56 -5.64 -11.76 12.33
CA ASN A 56 -5.74 -11.12 13.65
C ASN A 56 -4.75 -9.98 13.89
N SER A 57 -4.06 -9.51 12.86
CA SER A 57 -3.16 -8.36 12.96
C SER A 57 -3.92 -7.03 12.97
N PRO A 58 -3.32 -5.94 13.48
CA PRO A 58 -3.95 -4.62 13.41
C PRO A 58 -4.11 -4.11 11.97
N ALA A 59 -3.26 -4.55 11.04
CA ALA A 59 -3.41 -4.22 9.63
C ALA A 59 -4.68 -4.82 9.04
N GLU A 60 -4.92 -6.11 9.30
CA GLU A 60 -6.15 -6.79 8.87
C GLU A 60 -7.38 -6.18 9.56
N ARG A 61 -7.28 -5.93 10.87
CA ARG A 61 -8.36 -5.30 11.65
C ARG A 61 -8.67 -3.87 11.21
N SER A 62 -7.67 -3.14 10.71
CA SER A 62 -7.89 -1.81 10.17
C SER A 62 -8.84 -1.86 8.96
N GLY A 63 -8.79 -2.94 8.17
CA GLY A 63 -9.61 -3.11 6.96
C GLY A 63 -9.34 -2.09 5.85
N VAL A 64 -8.35 -1.21 6.03
CA VAL A 64 -7.95 -0.18 5.05
C VAL A 64 -6.89 -0.70 4.09
N LEU A 65 -6.08 -1.67 4.50
CA LEU A 65 -4.98 -2.23 3.71
C LEU A 65 -5.35 -3.62 3.19
N GLN A 66 -4.92 -3.93 1.96
CA GLN A 66 -5.08 -5.22 1.31
C GLN A 66 -3.79 -5.71 0.65
N VAL A 67 -3.71 -7.03 0.46
CA VAL A 67 -2.63 -7.63 -0.32
C VAL A 67 -2.70 -7.12 -1.76
N GLY A 68 -1.57 -6.64 -2.28
CA GLY A 68 -1.47 -5.97 -3.57
C GLY A 68 -1.45 -4.44 -3.49
N ASP A 69 -1.64 -3.84 -2.31
CA ASP A 69 -1.61 -2.38 -2.18
C ASP A 69 -0.19 -1.82 -2.29
N ARG A 70 -0.05 -0.68 -2.99
CA ARG A 70 1.24 -0.02 -3.21
C ARG A 70 1.64 0.86 -2.02
N ILE A 71 2.76 0.53 -1.37
CA ILE A 71 3.35 1.30 -0.28
C ILE A 71 4.30 2.39 -0.81
N ILE A 72 4.06 3.63 -0.42
CA ILE A 72 4.88 4.81 -0.76
C ILE A 72 5.82 5.20 0.41
N ALA A 73 5.36 5.03 1.65
CA ALA A 73 6.20 5.30 2.81
C ALA A 73 5.73 4.49 4.03
N ILE A 74 6.67 4.22 4.92
CA ILE A 74 6.49 3.49 6.18
C ILE A 74 7.05 4.38 7.28
N ASN A 75 6.15 5.10 7.96
CA ASN A 75 6.44 6.01 9.05
C ASN A 75 7.40 7.13 8.62
N ASN A 76 8.68 7.02 8.97
CA ASN A 76 9.72 7.99 8.60
C ASN A 76 10.58 7.51 7.43
N TRP A 77 10.33 6.30 6.94
CA TRP A 77 11.08 5.71 5.85
C TRP A 77 10.31 5.79 4.55
N SER A 78 10.97 6.27 3.51
CA SER A 78 10.38 6.39 2.18
C SER A 78 10.67 5.13 1.38
N SER A 79 9.63 4.45 0.87
CA SER A 79 9.82 3.23 0.08
C SER A 79 10.57 3.49 -1.23
N ILE A 80 10.54 4.74 -1.68
CA ILE A 80 11.25 5.22 -2.86
C ILE A 80 12.78 5.04 -2.80
N ASN A 81 13.37 5.00 -1.61
CA ASN A 81 14.83 4.96 -1.41
C ASN A 81 15.32 3.64 -0.85
N GLY A 82 14.46 2.65 -0.62
CA GLY A 82 14.92 1.39 -0.09
C GLY A 82 14.17 0.18 -0.61
N THR A 83 14.66 -0.99 -0.22
CA THR A 83 14.20 -2.27 -0.78
C THR A 83 13.01 -2.81 0.01
N ALA A 84 12.33 -3.82 -0.54
CA ALA A 84 11.32 -4.54 0.21
C ALA A 84 11.87 -5.20 1.48
N GLU A 85 13.11 -5.69 1.45
CA GLU A 85 13.77 -6.24 2.64
C GLU A 85 13.92 -5.19 3.73
N GLU A 86 14.36 -3.98 3.38
CA GLU A 86 14.43 -2.86 4.31
C GLU A 86 13.04 -2.47 4.82
N GLY A 87 12.04 -2.37 3.94
CA GLY A 87 10.66 -2.09 4.30
C GLY A 87 10.12 -3.11 5.31
N ASN A 88 10.36 -4.40 5.10
CA ASN A 88 10.00 -5.47 6.03
C ASN A 88 10.72 -5.36 7.37
N GLN A 89 12.03 -5.06 7.36
CA GLN A 89 12.76 -4.84 8.61
C GLN A 89 12.18 -3.66 9.39
N ILE A 90 11.84 -2.57 8.71
CA ILE A 90 11.28 -1.38 9.34
C ILE A 90 9.89 -1.66 9.89
N LEU A 91 9.05 -2.40 9.16
CA LEU A 91 7.76 -2.85 9.68
C LEU A 91 7.92 -3.67 10.97
N ARG A 92 8.90 -4.58 11.01
CA ARG A 92 9.22 -5.42 12.18
C ARG A 92 9.86 -4.66 13.33
N GLN A 93 10.55 -3.56 13.06
CA GLN A 93 11.18 -2.72 14.09
C GLN A 93 10.30 -1.55 14.53
N ALA A 94 9.28 -1.20 13.74
CA ALA A 94 8.37 -0.13 14.04
C ALA A 94 7.62 -0.38 15.35
N ILE A 95 7.38 0.70 16.07
CA ILE A 95 6.59 0.74 17.29
C ILE A 95 5.23 1.38 17.00
N SER A 96 4.27 1.15 17.89
CA SER A 96 2.94 1.74 17.78
C SER A 96 2.96 3.24 18.11
N PRO A 97 2.24 4.09 17.36
CA PRO A 97 1.50 3.75 16.14
C PRO A 97 2.41 3.70 14.90
N LEU A 98 2.16 2.74 14.00
CA LEU A 98 2.83 2.68 12.70
C LEU A 98 1.99 3.40 11.65
N LYS A 99 2.59 4.39 10.99
CA LYS A 99 1.96 5.10 9.87
C LYS A 99 2.38 4.47 8.55
N LEU A 100 1.42 4.05 7.73
CA LEU A 100 1.65 3.51 6.40
C LEU A 100 1.02 4.44 5.36
N CYS A 101 1.82 4.94 4.42
CA CYS A 101 1.30 5.68 3.29
C CYS A 101 1.21 4.75 2.09
N VAL A 102 -0.02 4.51 1.64
CA VAL A 102 -0.34 3.69 0.47
C VAL A 102 -0.94 4.56 -0.64
N GLU A 103 -0.70 4.19 -1.89
CA GLU A 103 -1.25 4.85 -3.08
C GLU A 103 -2.28 3.95 -3.74
N PHE A 104 -3.42 4.54 -4.08
CA PHE A 104 -4.58 3.90 -4.67
C PHE A 104 -5.05 4.67 -5.90
N ASP A 105 -5.59 3.94 -6.88
CA ASP A 105 -6.29 4.54 -8.00
C ASP A 105 -7.76 4.80 -7.62
N VAL A 106 -8.18 6.06 -7.71
CA VAL A 106 -9.57 6.46 -7.47
C VAL A 106 -10.32 6.44 -8.80
N ILE A 107 -11.29 5.52 -8.89
CA ILE A 107 -12.25 5.51 -9.99
C ILE A 107 -13.55 6.17 -9.53
N GLU A 108 -14.01 7.12 -10.33
CA GLU A 108 -15.37 7.65 -10.20
C GLU A 108 -16.30 6.78 -11.06
N VAL A 109 -17.23 6.06 -10.43
CA VAL A 109 -18.25 5.28 -11.15
C VAL A 109 -19.63 5.70 -10.66
N CYS A 110 -20.41 6.33 -11.55
CA CYS A 110 -21.79 6.72 -11.28
C CYS A 110 -22.00 7.50 -9.96
N GLY A 111 -21.08 8.40 -9.60
CA GLY A 111 -21.16 9.20 -8.37
C GLY A 111 -20.71 8.46 -7.10
N TYR A 112 -20.24 7.22 -7.22
CA TYR A 112 -19.61 6.47 -6.13
C TYR A 112 -18.09 6.41 -6.39
N TYR A 113 -17.31 6.89 -5.44
CA TYR A 113 -15.87 6.69 -5.43
C TYR A 113 -15.59 5.25 -5.00
N PHE A 114 -15.07 4.44 -5.91
CA PHE A 114 -14.61 3.09 -5.58
C PHE A 114 -13.09 3.14 -5.51
N LEU A 115 -12.52 2.81 -4.35
CA LEU A 115 -11.08 2.61 -4.23
C LEU A 115 -10.73 1.30 -4.91
N ILE A 116 -9.89 1.35 -5.94
CA ILE A 116 -9.29 0.13 -6.48
C ILE A 116 -8.15 -0.27 -5.55
N PHE A 117 -8.40 -1.26 -4.71
CA PHE A 117 -7.35 -1.94 -3.96
C PHE A 117 -6.64 -2.93 -4.89
N GLY A 118 -5.31 -2.91 -4.92
CA GLY A 118 -4.47 -3.87 -5.65
C GLY A 118 -4.59 -3.92 -7.18
N SER A 119 -4.26 -2.82 -7.88
CA SER A 119 -4.02 -2.85 -9.35
C SER A 119 -2.71 -3.56 -9.73
#